data_AF-A0A816CRA4-F1
#
_entry.id   AF-A0A816CRA4-F1
#
_cell.length_a   1.000
_cell.length_b   1.000
_cell.length_c   1.000
_cell.angle_alpha   90.00
_cell.angle_beta   90.00
_cell.angle_gamma   90.00
#
_symmetry.space_group_name_H-M   'P 1'
#
loop_
_entity.id
_entity.type
_entity.pdbx_description
1 polymer ?
#
loop_
_entity_poly.entity_id
_entity_poly.type
_entity_poly.pdbx_seq_one_letter_code
_entity_poly.pdbx_strand_id
1 'polypeptide(L)'
;MATLKSQQQIKFDNNLKELREEKDYLEIKIEQLENQHKKTIETLENELTAAAKRAQDKITDLTKQIDEQKNKSNHHEQELNEKSSQLIELEKQLETFKSQSNLSQKELVDECNSLKEQYQHILESNTQKNEQLTELEEKLRIATQQLQDEILHKKNIEKQLEEKQLEIISLNNSMDEFKTKITEHEQLQQTIDNSQSNDRQLLEQKDKMIDTLKQDCELQIEKLHEEHERTVVALHEKILNLNSEINEKDETFSAMEAKLNSTLSEKTNLKNELDQIRIQMETMQSNSNEFSVKFQQTEQQIKDLETDCDSYRNEIETLKTEIISLVNINEENIRRIDQYESEKFDFEQDISEKDRQITERDEKIQEIELTLKQTQERATKLREALQRTKGSIKNNEQANAVDSENQIQVISQEYEQRLKEKEKEYNTKLKAMAKEMSSKIEENEYNYNQQIHDLIQNKAKVENDLTNSAERRINDAERRAYISEEQISKLQEQIKEKQLDYHRNIQDLQIEIHKLTKQIIPTIEQFSQTSIEDLYSNTIQHSFVIEPTEVDYLKQIVLAYMTGTDRLTMAKVICAVLRYNESEKSLIIDEEKLRQSRWLNSTR
;
A
#
# COMPACT_ATOMS: atom_id res chain seq x y z
N MET A 1 -79.90 9.60 45.87
CA MET A 1 -78.71 10.49 45.95
C MET A 1 -77.53 9.86 46.70
N ALA A 2 -77.68 9.35 47.92
CA ALA A 2 -76.56 8.84 48.74
C ALA A 2 -75.59 7.87 48.02
N THR A 3 -76.14 6.90 47.28
CA THR A 3 -75.35 5.90 46.52
C THR A 3 -74.40 6.51 45.48
N LEU A 4 -74.80 7.63 44.86
CA LEU A 4 -74.00 8.30 43.83
C LEU A 4 -72.79 9.01 44.43
N LYS A 5 -72.95 9.63 45.61
CA LYS A 5 -71.83 10.19 46.38
C LYS A 5 -70.84 9.10 46.81
N SER A 6 -71.32 7.94 47.24
CA SER A 6 -70.46 6.81 47.61
C SER A 6 -69.59 6.35 46.43
N GLN A 7 -70.18 6.17 45.25
CA GLN A 7 -69.42 5.79 44.04
C GLN A 7 -68.45 6.89 43.57
N GLN A 8 -68.79 8.17 43.72
CA GLN A 8 -67.87 9.28 43.44
C GLN A 8 -66.70 9.33 44.43
N GLN A 9 -66.94 9.08 45.72
CA GLN A 9 -65.89 9.04 46.74
C GLN A 9 -64.92 7.88 46.49
N ILE A 10 -65.43 6.67 46.21
CA ILE A 10 -64.58 5.49 45.90
C ILE A 10 -63.73 5.74 44.65
N LYS A 11 -64.26 6.42 43.62
CA LYS A 11 -63.44 6.85 42.47
C LYS A 11 -62.37 7.86 42.86
N PHE A 12 -62.71 8.87 43.66
CA PHE A 12 -61.76 9.88 44.12
C PHE A 12 -60.61 9.23 44.93
N ASP A 13 -60.95 8.36 45.88
CA ASP A 13 -59.99 7.67 46.74
C ASP A 13 -59.08 6.71 45.95
N ASN A 14 -59.64 6.01 44.93
CA ASN A 14 -58.84 5.19 44.01
C ASN A 14 -57.89 6.03 43.16
N ASN A 15 -58.35 7.11 42.53
CA ASN A 15 -57.49 8.04 41.78
C ASN A 15 -56.37 8.63 42.68
N LEU A 16 -56.67 8.90 43.95
CA LEU A 16 -55.70 9.41 44.94
C LEU A 16 -54.72 8.33 45.42
N LYS A 17 -55.07 7.04 45.29
CA LYS A 17 -54.15 5.91 45.48
C LYS A 17 -53.25 5.73 44.26
N GLU A 18 -53.80 5.75 43.05
CA GLU A 18 -53.03 5.68 41.79
C GLU A 18 -52.01 6.82 41.72
N LEU A 19 -52.39 8.07 42.04
CA LEU A 19 -51.49 9.22 42.12
C LEU A 19 -50.38 9.10 43.17
N ARG A 20 -50.56 8.29 44.22
CA ARG A 20 -49.49 7.99 45.20
C ARG A 20 -48.55 6.93 44.67
N GLU A 21 -49.10 5.86 44.09
CA GLU A 21 -48.30 4.78 43.50
C GLU A 21 -47.48 5.29 42.30
N GLU A 22 -48.01 6.24 41.51
CA GLU A 22 -47.28 6.97 40.47
C GLU A 22 -46.21 7.90 41.05
N LYS A 23 -46.52 8.67 42.11
CA LYS A 23 -45.53 9.54 42.78
C LYS A 23 -44.36 8.73 43.35
N ASP A 24 -44.65 7.65 44.08
CA ASP A 24 -43.64 6.84 44.74
C ASP A 24 -42.77 6.10 43.69
N TYR A 25 -43.36 5.67 42.57
CA TYR A 25 -42.62 5.18 41.41
C TYR A 25 -41.70 6.25 40.79
N LEU A 26 -42.17 7.49 40.65
CA LEU A 26 -41.38 8.60 40.12
C LEU A 26 -40.22 9.00 41.06
N GLU A 27 -40.42 8.99 42.38
CA GLU A 27 -39.35 9.25 43.35
C GLU A 27 -38.27 8.16 43.30
N ILE A 28 -38.65 6.87 43.25
CA ILE A 28 -37.70 5.77 43.03
C ILE A 28 -36.98 5.92 41.69
N LYS A 29 -37.67 6.41 40.64
CA LYS A 29 -37.08 6.63 39.32
C LYS A 29 -36.06 7.78 39.31
N ILE A 30 -36.33 8.85 40.07
CA ILE A 30 -35.41 9.98 40.26
C ILE A 30 -34.18 9.51 41.05
N GLU A 31 -34.35 8.80 42.18
CA GLU A 31 -33.22 8.28 42.98
C GLU A 31 -32.33 7.32 42.17
N GLN A 32 -32.91 6.50 41.27
CA GLN A 32 -32.14 5.67 40.33
C GLN A 32 -31.31 6.52 39.34
N LEU A 33 -31.90 7.57 38.78
CA LEU A 33 -31.21 8.47 37.83
C LEU A 33 -30.11 9.30 38.51
N GLU A 34 -30.35 9.79 39.73
CA GLU A 34 -29.35 10.50 40.53
C GLU A 34 -28.16 9.60 40.88
N ASN A 35 -28.41 8.35 41.28
CA ASN A 35 -27.34 7.38 41.52
C ASN A 35 -26.59 6.98 40.23
N GLN A 36 -27.25 6.92 39.08
CA GLN A 36 -26.58 6.73 37.79
C GLN A 36 -25.71 7.94 37.43
N HIS A 37 -26.26 9.17 37.48
CA HIS A 37 -25.50 10.40 37.21
C HIS A 37 -24.31 10.55 38.14
N LYS A 38 -24.47 10.26 39.44
CA LYS A 38 -23.37 10.29 40.41
C LYS A 38 -22.23 9.33 40.02
N LYS A 39 -22.54 8.09 39.64
CA LYS A 39 -21.54 7.14 39.13
C LYS A 39 -20.88 7.61 37.84
N THR A 40 -21.62 8.20 36.91
CA THR A 40 -21.05 8.72 35.66
C THR A 40 -20.09 9.88 35.93
N ILE A 41 -20.46 10.82 36.82
CA ILE A 41 -19.59 11.92 37.27
C ILE A 41 -18.33 11.37 37.93
N GLU A 42 -18.48 10.48 38.92
CA GLU A 42 -17.36 9.86 39.64
C GLU A 42 -16.43 9.07 38.71
N THR A 43 -16.95 8.46 37.64
CA THR A 43 -16.14 7.81 36.60
C THR A 43 -15.37 8.84 35.76
N LEU A 44 -16.04 9.88 35.28
CA LEU A 44 -15.43 10.95 34.46
C LEU A 44 -14.37 11.75 35.24
N GLU A 45 -14.58 12.00 36.54
CA GLU A 45 -13.61 12.65 37.42
C GLU A 45 -12.34 11.81 37.60
N ASN A 46 -12.48 10.49 37.74
CA ASN A 46 -11.35 9.55 37.79
C ASN A 46 -10.62 9.47 36.44
N GLU A 47 -11.32 9.42 35.31
CA GLU A 47 -10.73 9.44 33.97
C GLU A 47 -10.00 10.75 33.68
N LEU A 48 -10.59 11.90 34.03
CA LEU A 48 -9.97 13.22 33.89
C LEU A 48 -8.71 13.34 34.76
N THR A 49 -8.74 12.84 35.99
CA THR A 49 -7.59 12.81 36.91
C THR A 49 -6.47 11.91 36.38
N ALA A 50 -6.81 10.75 35.81
CA ALA A 50 -5.84 9.86 35.18
C ALA A 50 -5.25 10.46 33.89
N ALA A 51 -6.05 11.16 33.08
CA ALA A 51 -5.60 11.86 31.88
C ALA A 51 -4.65 13.03 32.23
N ALA A 52 -5.04 13.86 33.22
CA ALA A 52 -4.21 14.95 33.74
C ALA A 52 -2.87 14.43 34.27
N LYS A 53 -2.85 13.31 35.00
CA LYS A 53 -1.60 12.69 35.48
C LYS A 53 -0.72 12.19 34.33
N ARG A 54 -1.28 11.48 33.34
CA ARG A 54 -0.52 11.06 32.14
C ARG A 54 0.08 12.24 31.38
N ALA A 55 -0.63 13.37 31.31
CA ALA A 55 -0.12 14.60 30.72
C ALA A 55 1.04 15.18 31.55
N GLN A 56 0.90 15.25 32.88
CA GLN A 56 1.94 15.71 33.81
C GLN A 56 3.22 14.85 33.72
N ASP A 57 3.07 13.53 33.70
CA ASP A 57 4.18 12.58 33.59
C ASP A 57 4.91 12.78 32.24
N LYS A 58 4.17 12.96 31.14
CA LYS A 58 4.74 13.20 29.80
C LYS A 58 5.39 14.58 29.63
N ILE A 59 4.85 15.63 30.26
CA ILE A 59 5.50 16.95 30.35
C ILE A 59 6.83 16.82 31.10
N THR A 60 6.87 16.04 32.18
CA THR A 60 8.08 15.82 32.98
C THR A 60 9.17 15.12 32.17
N ASP A 61 8.82 14.06 31.43
CA ASP A 61 9.76 13.35 30.56
C ASP A 61 10.27 14.22 29.40
N LEU A 62 9.39 14.96 28.72
CA LEU A 62 9.79 15.92 27.68
C LEU A 62 10.71 17.03 28.22
N THR A 63 10.46 17.51 29.44
CA THR A 63 11.35 18.50 30.08
C THR A 63 12.75 17.92 30.30
N LYS A 64 12.84 16.68 30.79
CA LYS A 64 14.13 15.98 30.96
C LYS A 64 14.87 15.77 29.64
N GLN A 65 14.16 15.43 28.56
CA GLN A 65 14.75 15.31 27.21
C GLN A 65 15.27 16.67 26.69
N ILE A 66 14.55 17.77 26.96
CA ILE A 66 14.99 19.14 26.61
C ILE A 66 16.26 19.52 27.38
N ASP A 67 16.33 19.26 28.69
CA ASP A 67 17.53 19.55 29.49
C ASP A 67 18.74 18.68 29.06
N GLU A 68 18.53 17.41 28.70
CA GLU A 68 19.59 16.56 28.13
C GLU A 68 20.12 17.08 26.79
N GLN A 69 19.25 17.55 25.89
CA GLN A 69 19.68 18.15 24.62
C GLN A 69 20.36 19.52 24.83
N LYS A 70 19.88 20.32 25.77
CA LYS A 70 20.50 21.60 26.15
C LYS A 70 21.91 21.40 26.69
N ASN A 71 22.13 20.39 27.53
CA ASN A 71 23.45 20.04 28.05
C ASN A 71 24.41 19.56 26.93
N LYS A 72 23.92 18.81 25.94
CA LYS A 72 24.70 18.44 24.74
C LYS A 72 25.06 19.67 23.89
N SER A 73 24.10 20.59 23.68
CA SER A 73 24.33 21.84 22.95
C SER A 73 25.43 22.67 23.62
N ASN A 74 25.36 22.85 24.94
CA ASN A 74 26.40 23.56 25.71
C ASN A 74 27.78 22.87 25.59
N HIS A 75 27.82 21.54 25.58
CA HIS A 75 29.08 20.79 25.45
C HIS A 75 29.72 21.00 24.07
N HIS A 76 28.96 20.92 22.99
CA HIS A 76 29.47 21.18 21.64
C HIS A 76 29.83 22.65 21.42
N GLU A 77 29.12 23.60 22.04
CA GLU A 77 29.53 25.01 22.06
C GLU A 77 30.86 25.20 22.79
N GLN A 78 31.12 24.44 23.86
CA GLN A 78 32.40 24.46 24.58
C GLN A 78 33.53 23.83 23.75
N GLU A 79 33.30 22.68 23.10
CA GLU A 79 34.25 22.07 22.14
C GLU A 79 34.57 23.03 20.98
N LEU A 80 33.56 23.70 20.42
CA LEU A 80 33.73 24.65 19.32
C LEU A 80 34.62 25.84 19.73
N ASN A 81 34.45 26.35 20.95
CA ASN A 81 35.27 27.42 21.50
C ASN A 81 36.72 26.97 21.76
N GLU A 82 36.95 25.74 22.25
CA GLU A 82 38.30 25.18 22.36
C GLU A 82 38.95 24.97 20.98
N LYS A 83 38.21 24.47 19.99
CA LYS A 83 38.70 24.26 18.62
C LYS A 83 39.01 25.58 17.92
N SER A 84 38.18 26.60 18.10
CA SER A 84 38.43 27.97 17.62
C SER A 84 39.70 28.54 18.25
N SER A 85 39.90 28.35 19.56
CA SER A 85 41.10 28.78 20.27
C SER A 85 42.38 28.06 19.79
N GLN A 86 42.28 26.75 19.52
CA GLN A 86 43.38 25.95 18.93
C GLN A 86 43.73 26.44 17.52
N LEU A 87 42.73 26.81 16.71
CA LEU A 87 42.92 27.29 15.34
C LEU A 87 43.61 28.66 15.31
N ILE A 88 43.20 29.60 16.18
CA ILE A 88 43.85 30.93 16.30
C ILE A 88 45.34 30.82 16.68
N GLU A 89 45.68 29.89 17.59
CA GLU A 89 47.10 29.68 17.96
C GLU A 89 47.90 29.00 16.85
N LEU A 90 47.28 28.10 16.06
CA LEU A 90 47.90 27.52 14.86
C LEU A 90 48.13 28.55 13.76
N GLU A 91 47.18 29.44 13.48
CA GLU A 91 47.35 30.57 12.54
C GLU A 91 48.53 31.46 12.95
N LYS A 92 48.62 31.78 14.24
CA LYS A 92 49.71 32.58 14.83
C LYS A 92 51.07 31.88 14.75
N GLN A 93 51.13 30.56 14.95
CA GLN A 93 52.35 29.77 14.73
C GLN A 93 52.74 29.75 13.24
N LEU A 94 51.78 29.59 12.34
CA LEU A 94 52.00 29.56 10.89
C LEU A 94 52.51 30.92 10.37
N GLU A 95 51.98 32.04 10.86
CA GLU A 95 52.48 33.38 10.51
C GLU A 95 53.88 33.67 11.09
N THR A 96 54.18 33.12 12.26
CA THR A 96 55.54 33.13 12.84
C THR A 96 56.51 32.33 11.95
N PHE A 97 56.09 31.16 11.47
CA PHE A 97 56.88 30.30 10.59
C PHE A 97 57.12 30.95 9.21
N LYS A 98 56.11 31.60 8.61
CA LYS A 98 56.31 32.44 7.40
C LYS A 98 57.34 33.53 7.64
N SER A 99 57.25 34.22 8.79
CA SER A 99 58.17 35.32 9.13
C SER A 99 59.62 34.83 9.26
N GLN A 100 59.83 33.65 9.86
CA GLN A 100 61.14 33.00 9.93
C GLN A 100 61.62 32.53 8.55
N SER A 101 60.76 31.87 7.76
CA SER A 101 61.09 31.41 6.41
C SER A 101 61.51 32.56 5.49
N ASN A 102 60.79 33.69 5.54
CA ASN A 102 61.12 34.89 4.77
C ASN A 102 62.44 35.52 5.21
N LEU A 103 62.75 35.48 6.52
CA LEU A 103 64.03 35.96 7.05
C LEU A 103 65.20 35.09 6.56
N SER A 104 65.12 33.77 6.74
CA SER A 104 66.18 32.86 6.30
C SER A 104 66.32 32.78 4.77
N GLN A 105 65.24 32.97 4.01
CA GLN A 105 65.34 33.13 2.56
C GLN A 105 66.06 34.42 2.17
N LYS A 106 65.87 35.53 2.91
CA LYS A 106 66.64 36.76 2.72
C LYS A 106 68.11 36.58 3.10
N GLU A 107 68.39 35.96 4.25
CA GLU A 107 69.75 35.67 4.72
C GLU A 107 70.53 34.82 3.71
N LEU A 108 69.91 33.78 3.15
CA LEU A 108 70.49 32.97 2.07
C LEU A 108 70.74 33.77 0.77
N VAL A 109 69.87 34.71 0.43
CA VAL A 109 70.08 35.59 -0.74
C VAL A 109 71.22 36.58 -0.50
N ASP A 110 71.29 37.20 0.68
CA ASP A 110 72.37 38.11 1.06
C ASP A 110 73.73 37.37 1.15
N GLU A 111 73.75 36.14 1.67
CA GLU A 111 74.93 35.25 1.68
C GLU A 111 75.35 34.82 0.27
N CYS A 112 74.41 34.41 -0.59
CA CYS A 112 74.71 34.08 -1.99
C CYS A 112 75.26 35.28 -2.77
N ASN A 113 74.77 36.50 -2.48
CA ASN A 113 75.32 37.72 -3.06
C ASN A 113 76.75 37.98 -2.56
N SER A 114 77.01 37.84 -1.26
CA SER A 114 78.37 38.01 -0.71
C SER A 114 79.35 36.96 -1.26
N LEU A 115 78.95 35.68 -1.35
CA LEU A 115 79.75 34.63 -1.96
C LEU A 115 80.06 34.91 -3.44
N LYS A 116 79.11 35.49 -4.17
CA LYS A 116 79.30 35.90 -5.57
C LYS A 116 80.28 37.06 -5.71
N GLU A 117 80.23 38.05 -4.81
CA GLU A 117 81.20 39.16 -4.76
C GLU A 117 82.60 38.66 -4.38
N GLN A 118 82.71 37.77 -3.39
CA GLN A 118 83.97 37.12 -3.00
C GLN A 118 84.55 36.30 -4.17
N TYR A 119 83.73 35.51 -4.86
CA TYR A 119 84.15 34.74 -6.04
C TYR A 119 84.64 35.64 -7.18
N GLN A 120 83.93 36.74 -7.46
CA GLN A 120 84.33 37.74 -8.45
C GLN A 120 85.70 38.36 -8.11
N HIS A 121 85.90 38.76 -6.85
CA HIS A 121 87.19 39.30 -6.38
C HIS A 121 88.34 38.28 -6.45
N ILE A 122 88.07 37.00 -6.16
CA ILE A 122 89.05 35.91 -6.35
C ILE A 122 89.41 35.74 -7.84
N LEU A 123 88.43 35.85 -8.74
CA LEU A 123 88.63 35.71 -10.19
C LEU A 123 89.46 36.89 -10.75
N GLU A 124 89.20 38.11 -10.30
CA GLU A 124 90.00 39.30 -10.61
C GLU A 124 91.43 39.21 -10.04
N SER A 125 91.59 38.78 -8.78
CA SER A 125 92.91 38.57 -8.15
C SER A 125 93.73 37.49 -8.87
N ASN A 126 93.09 36.40 -9.30
CA ASN A 126 93.76 35.35 -10.06
C ASN A 126 94.12 35.80 -11.49
N THR A 127 93.33 36.70 -12.09
CA THR A 127 93.66 37.31 -13.38
C THR A 127 94.93 38.15 -13.26
N GLN A 128 95.00 39.04 -12.27
CA GLN A 128 96.20 39.85 -11.99
C GLN A 128 97.44 39.01 -11.65
N LYS A 129 97.27 37.91 -10.90
CA LYS A 129 98.36 36.97 -10.60
C LYS A 129 98.86 36.23 -11.85
N ASN A 130 97.97 35.87 -12.79
CA ASN A 130 98.37 35.27 -14.06
C ASN A 130 99.11 36.28 -14.95
N GLU A 131 98.68 37.54 -14.99
CA GLU A 131 99.41 38.62 -15.69
C GLU A 131 100.83 38.78 -15.11
N GLN A 132 100.96 38.89 -13.79
CA GLN A 132 102.26 38.93 -13.09
C GLN A 132 103.11 37.69 -13.35
N LEU A 133 102.51 36.49 -13.40
CA LEU A 133 103.20 35.25 -13.73
C LEU A 133 103.77 35.29 -15.15
N THR A 134 102.98 35.70 -16.15
CA THR A 134 103.47 35.83 -17.54
C THR A 134 104.58 36.87 -17.69
N GLU A 135 104.53 37.96 -16.92
CA GLU A 135 105.62 38.96 -16.91
C GLU A 135 106.91 38.40 -16.26
N LEU A 136 106.79 37.56 -15.24
CA LEU A 136 107.91 36.86 -14.60
C LEU A 136 108.47 35.74 -15.49
N GLU A 137 107.63 34.99 -16.20
CA GLU A 137 108.03 33.98 -17.18
C GLU A 137 108.81 34.61 -18.34
N GLU A 138 108.38 35.76 -18.85
CA GLU A 138 109.11 36.49 -19.90
C GLU A 138 110.44 37.05 -19.39
N LYS A 139 110.48 37.61 -18.17
CA LYS A 139 111.74 38.03 -17.52
C LYS A 139 112.70 36.86 -17.32
N LEU A 140 112.19 35.68 -16.91
CA LEU A 140 112.99 34.46 -16.78
C LEU A 140 113.49 33.95 -18.14
N ARG A 141 112.67 34.04 -19.19
CA ARG A 141 113.06 33.68 -20.57
C ARG A 141 114.20 34.57 -21.08
N ILE A 142 114.12 35.88 -20.85
CA ILE A 142 115.17 36.85 -21.20
C ILE A 142 116.46 36.56 -20.43
N ALA A 143 116.38 36.37 -19.11
CA ALA A 143 117.55 36.06 -18.28
C ALA A 143 118.20 34.71 -18.67
N THR A 144 117.40 33.71 -19.05
CA THR A 144 117.89 32.40 -19.53
C THR A 144 118.63 32.53 -20.85
N GLN A 145 118.13 33.35 -21.78
CA GLN A 145 118.82 33.64 -23.04
C GLN A 145 120.16 34.36 -22.80
N GLN A 146 120.16 35.39 -21.94
CA GLN A 146 121.38 36.13 -21.58
C GLN A 146 122.45 35.20 -20.97
N LEU A 147 122.05 34.27 -20.08
CA LEU A 147 122.96 33.29 -19.51
C LEU A 147 123.51 32.31 -20.57
N GLN A 148 122.73 31.92 -21.58
CA GLN A 148 123.22 31.11 -22.69
C GLN A 148 124.24 31.87 -23.56
N ASP A 149 124.00 33.16 -23.81
CA ASP A 149 124.91 34.01 -24.57
C ASP A 149 126.23 34.26 -23.80
N GLU A 150 126.17 34.43 -22.47
CA GLU A 150 127.34 34.49 -21.59
C GLU A 150 128.13 33.17 -21.54
N ILE A 151 127.44 32.02 -21.49
CA ILE A 151 128.09 30.70 -21.56
C ILE A 151 128.81 30.51 -22.90
N LEU A 152 128.21 30.97 -24.01
CA LEU A 152 128.83 30.95 -25.33
C LEU A 152 130.06 31.87 -25.39
N HIS A 153 129.98 33.05 -24.78
CA HIS A 153 131.10 33.98 -24.69
C HIS A 153 132.25 33.42 -23.84
N LYS A 154 131.95 32.86 -22.65
CA LYS A 154 132.91 32.19 -21.78
C LYS A 154 133.63 31.05 -22.49
N LYS A 155 132.91 30.22 -23.24
CA LYS A 155 133.49 29.12 -24.03
C LYS A 155 134.44 29.61 -25.14
N ASN A 156 134.21 30.81 -25.68
CA ASN A 156 135.12 31.44 -26.64
C ASN A 156 136.38 32.00 -25.96
N ILE A 157 136.26 32.54 -24.73
CA ILE A 157 137.41 32.97 -23.91
C ILE A 157 138.25 31.75 -23.47
N GLU A 158 137.62 30.64 -23.07
CA GLU A 158 138.31 29.40 -22.71
C GLU A 158 139.16 28.87 -23.88
N LYS A 159 138.63 28.90 -25.12
CA LYS A 159 139.39 28.56 -26.32
C LYS A 159 140.57 29.50 -26.58
N GLN A 160 140.42 30.81 -26.36
CA GLN A 160 141.53 31.77 -26.45
C GLN A 160 142.58 31.53 -25.35
N LEU A 161 142.17 31.07 -24.17
CA LEU A 161 143.06 30.72 -23.07
C LEU A 161 143.87 29.44 -23.38
N GLU A 162 143.25 28.41 -23.96
CA GLU A 162 143.97 27.22 -24.47
C GLU A 162 145.01 27.60 -25.54
N GLU A 163 144.63 28.44 -26.51
CA GLU A 163 145.54 28.96 -27.54
C GLU A 163 146.74 29.72 -26.93
N LYS A 164 146.51 30.52 -25.89
CA LYS A 164 147.58 31.23 -25.16
C LYS A 164 148.42 30.31 -24.27
N GLN A 165 147.86 29.25 -23.70
CA GLN A 165 148.62 28.25 -22.94
C GLN A 165 149.56 27.44 -23.84
N LEU A 166 149.13 27.11 -25.07
CA LEU A 166 150.00 26.48 -26.08
C LEU A 166 151.15 27.40 -26.51
N GLU A 167 150.91 28.71 -26.63
CA GLU A 167 151.95 29.71 -26.89
C GLU A 167 152.97 29.81 -25.74
N ILE A 168 152.52 29.74 -24.47
CA ILE A 168 153.39 29.69 -23.29
C ILE A 168 154.23 28.41 -23.26
N ILE A 169 153.66 27.25 -23.63
CA ILE A 169 154.40 25.97 -23.72
C ILE A 169 155.50 26.07 -24.79
N SER A 170 155.21 26.70 -25.94
CA SER A 170 156.21 26.98 -26.97
C SER A 170 157.36 27.87 -26.45
N LEU A 171 157.03 28.95 -25.73
CA LEU A 171 158.02 29.86 -25.13
C LEU A 171 158.88 29.20 -24.04
N ASN A 172 158.30 28.34 -23.19
CA ASN A 172 159.05 27.62 -22.17
C ASN A 172 160.06 26.63 -22.78
N ASN A 173 159.71 25.92 -23.85
CA ASN A 173 160.65 25.04 -24.56
C ASN A 173 161.87 25.82 -25.09
N SER A 174 161.67 27.05 -25.60
CA SER A 174 162.77 27.93 -26.01
C SER A 174 163.56 28.46 -24.80
N MET A 175 162.90 28.72 -23.67
CA MET A 175 163.57 29.16 -22.43
C MET A 175 164.50 28.09 -21.85
N ASP A 176 164.15 26.80 -21.98
CA ASP A 176 164.99 25.69 -21.53
C ASP A 176 166.19 25.43 -22.47
N GLU A 177 166.09 25.73 -23.78
CA GLU A 177 167.27 25.83 -24.66
C GLU A 177 168.26 26.91 -24.19
N PHE A 178 167.76 28.04 -23.67
CA PHE A 178 168.62 29.11 -23.14
C PHE A 178 169.24 28.73 -21.79
N LYS A 179 168.52 28.07 -20.88
CA LYS A 179 169.09 27.54 -19.62
C LYS A 179 170.22 26.55 -19.89
N THR A 180 170.03 25.66 -20.86
CA THR A 180 171.05 24.66 -21.26
C THR A 180 172.36 25.33 -21.68
N LYS A 181 172.30 26.44 -22.43
CA LYS A 181 173.47 27.25 -22.84
C LYS A 181 174.11 28.05 -21.70
N ILE A 182 173.37 28.39 -20.64
CA ILE A 182 173.93 29.06 -19.46
C ILE A 182 174.75 28.07 -18.62
N THR A 183 174.27 26.83 -18.46
CA THR A 183 175.04 25.76 -17.79
C THR A 183 176.33 25.37 -18.53
N GLU A 184 176.50 25.75 -19.80
CA GLU A 184 177.73 25.57 -20.58
C GLU A 184 178.77 26.69 -20.38
N HIS A 185 178.53 27.68 -19.50
CA HIS A 185 179.47 28.78 -19.22
C HIS A 185 180.04 28.81 -17.79
N GLU A 186 179.48 28.06 -16.84
CA GLU A 186 179.94 28.08 -15.44
C GLU A 186 181.13 27.13 -15.13
N GLN A 187 181.60 26.33 -16.11
CA GLN A 187 182.66 25.32 -15.90
C GLN A 187 184.09 25.77 -16.27
N LEU A 188 184.36 27.08 -16.43
CA LEU A 188 185.70 27.60 -16.79
C LEU A 188 186.25 28.69 -15.85
N GLN A 189 185.95 28.62 -14.55
CA GLN A 189 186.53 29.54 -13.55
C GLN A 189 187.02 28.82 -12.27
N GLN A 190 187.65 27.65 -12.39
CA GLN A 190 188.22 26.90 -11.25
C GLN A 190 189.70 26.48 -11.44
N THR A 191 190.50 27.29 -12.12
CA THR A 191 191.97 27.27 -12.06
C THR A 191 192.47 28.69 -12.38
N ILE A 192 193.71 29.04 -11.98
CA ILE A 192 194.29 30.40 -12.02
C ILE A 192 193.67 31.33 -10.95
N ASP A 193 194.38 31.76 -9.91
CA ASP A 193 195.76 31.40 -9.54
C ASP A 193 196.00 31.46 -8.03
N ASN A 194 196.95 30.65 -7.55
CA ASN A 194 197.30 30.57 -6.13
C ASN A 194 198.83 30.49 -5.97
N SER A 195 199.49 31.63 -5.76
CA SER A 195 200.86 31.67 -5.24
C SER A 195 201.10 32.91 -4.38
N GLN A 196 201.73 32.71 -3.22
CA GLN A 196 201.99 33.73 -2.19
C GLN A 196 203.47 34.14 -2.21
N SER A 197 203.78 35.35 -1.72
CA SER A 197 205.08 35.85 -1.16
C SER A 197 205.24 37.35 -1.48
N ASN A 198 205.59 38.26 -0.56
CA ASN A 198 205.87 38.12 0.88
C ASN A 198 205.58 39.43 1.65
N ASP A 199 205.61 39.37 2.98
CA ASP A 199 205.26 40.47 3.90
C ASP A 199 206.17 41.72 3.85
N ARG A 200 205.57 42.93 3.99
CA ARG A 200 206.08 43.94 4.96
C ARG A 200 205.20 45.16 5.33
N GLN A 201 204.01 45.39 4.75
CA GLN A 201 203.23 46.64 4.98
C GLN A 201 201.82 46.43 5.58
N LEU A 202 201.64 45.38 6.38
CA LEU A 202 200.34 44.87 6.86
C LEU A 202 199.60 45.73 7.92
N LEU A 203 200.10 46.92 8.28
CA LEU A 203 199.60 47.69 9.44
C LEU A 203 198.85 48.99 9.10
N GLU A 204 198.98 49.53 7.89
CA GLU A 204 198.45 50.87 7.53
C GLU A 204 197.27 50.81 6.54
N GLN A 205 196.94 49.61 6.04
CA GLN A 205 195.78 49.38 5.15
C GLN A 205 194.49 48.97 5.90
N LYS A 206 194.58 48.54 7.16
CA LYS A 206 193.45 47.92 7.86
C LYS A 206 192.32 48.90 8.19
N ASP A 207 192.65 50.14 8.56
CA ASP A 207 191.63 51.10 9.01
C ASP A 207 190.69 51.53 7.87
N LYS A 208 191.19 51.63 6.63
CA LYS A 208 190.36 51.91 5.43
C LYS A 208 189.45 50.76 5.03
N MET A 209 189.80 49.53 5.40
CA MET A 209 188.97 48.34 5.16
C MET A 209 187.71 48.35 6.02
N ILE A 210 187.81 48.89 7.26
CA ILE A 210 186.72 48.93 8.23
C ILE A 210 185.61 49.87 7.77
N ASP A 211 185.94 51.09 7.35
CA ASP A 211 184.95 52.07 6.86
C ASP A 211 184.17 51.55 5.64
N THR A 212 184.87 50.88 4.71
CA THR A 212 184.25 50.32 3.49
C THR A 212 183.28 49.19 3.82
N LEU A 213 183.68 48.25 4.69
CA LEU A 213 182.81 47.14 5.12
C LEU A 213 181.60 47.61 5.92
N LYS A 214 181.76 48.70 6.70
CA LYS A 214 180.68 49.29 7.49
C LYS A 214 179.59 49.91 6.60
N GLN A 215 179.99 50.66 5.58
CA GLN A 215 179.07 51.24 4.60
C GLN A 215 178.30 50.17 3.82
N ASP A 216 178.96 49.08 3.42
CA ASP A 216 178.32 47.97 2.70
C ASP A 216 177.30 47.22 3.59
N CYS A 217 177.62 47.03 4.88
CA CYS A 217 176.69 46.45 5.86
C CYS A 217 175.46 47.35 6.11
N GLU A 218 175.65 48.66 6.22
CA GLU A 218 174.56 49.63 6.39
C GLU A 218 173.61 49.60 5.16
N LEU A 219 174.16 49.56 3.94
CA LEU A 219 173.38 49.44 2.69
C LEU A 219 172.65 48.09 2.55
N GLN A 220 173.22 47.01 3.09
CA GLN A 220 172.58 45.68 3.10
C GLN A 220 171.39 45.62 4.08
N ILE A 221 171.52 46.27 5.23
CA ILE A 221 170.45 46.40 6.23
C ILE A 221 169.30 47.26 5.69
N GLU A 222 169.59 48.38 5.03
CA GLU A 222 168.58 49.28 4.47
C GLU A 222 167.71 48.60 3.41
N LYS A 223 168.31 47.80 2.51
CA LYS A 223 167.57 46.98 1.53
C LYS A 223 166.66 45.94 2.18
N LEU A 224 167.14 45.24 3.21
CA LEU A 224 166.33 44.28 3.97
C LEU A 224 165.22 44.97 4.77
N HIS A 225 165.43 46.21 5.21
CA HIS A 225 164.41 47.01 5.87
C HIS A 225 163.31 47.43 4.89
N GLU A 226 163.65 47.93 3.70
CA GLU A 226 162.68 48.23 2.64
C GLU A 226 161.87 46.98 2.23
N GLU A 227 162.50 45.82 2.07
CA GLU A 227 161.80 44.59 1.71
C GLU A 227 160.86 44.11 2.84
N HIS A 228 161.28 44.25 4.10
CA HIS A 228 160.43 43.95 5.25
C HIS A 228 159.26 44.95 5.38
N GLU A 229 159.50 46.25 5.18
CA GLU A 229 158.45 47.27 5.24
C GLU A 229 157.42 47.08 4.12
N ARG A 230 157.86 46.82 2.87
CA ARG A 230 156.97 46.49 1.75
C ARG A 230 156.14 45.23 2.01
N THR A 231 156.72 44.18 2.60
CA THR A 231 155.98 42.95 2.92
C THR A 231 155.03 43.14 4.11
N VAL A 232 155.37 43.96 5.10
CA VAL A 232 154.46 44.35 6.19
C VAL A 232 153.28 45.17 5.66
N VAL A 233 153.52 46.14 4.76
CA VAL A 233 152.44 46.92 4.11
C VAL A 233 151.50 46.01 3.31
N ALA A 234 152.04 45.14 2.45
CA ALA A 234 151.23 44.21 1.65
C ALA A 234 150.43 43.22 2.52
N LEU A 235 150.97 42.79 3.67
CA LEU A 235 150.22 41.98 4.64
C LEU A 235 149.14 42.80 5.36
N HIS A 236 149.39 44.07 5.67
CA HIS A 236 148.41 44.96 6.30
C HIS A 236 147.23 45.28 5.37
N GLU A 237 147.50 45.58 4.09
CA GLU A 237 146.47 45.72 3.06
C GLU A 237 145.64 44.43 2.90
N LYS A 238 146.29 43.26 2.91
CA LYS A 238 145.60 41.97 2.86
C LYS A 238 144.72 41.71 4.10
N ILE A 239 145.15 42.13 5.28
CA ILE A 239 144.33 42.05 6.51
C ILE A 239 143.14 43.01 6.44
N LEU A 240 143.32 44.23 5.94
CA LEU A 240 142.23 45.19 5.74
C LEU A 240 141.18 44.66 4.76
N ASN A 241 141.61 44.10 3.62
CA ASN A 241 140.70 43.52 2.63
C ASN A 241 139.93 42.31 3.21
N LEU A 242 140.61 41.39 3.90
CA LEU A 242 139.96 40.25 4.55
C LEU A 242 138.96 40.67 5.64
N ASN A 243 139.27 41.72 6.42
CA ASN A 243 138.33 42.26 7.40
C ASN A 243 137.10 42.91 6.72
N SER A 244 137.26 43.54 5.55
CA SER A 244 136.14 44.04 4.75
C SER A 244 135.26 42.90 4.24
N GLU A 245 135.86 41.85 3.68
CA GLU A 245 135.15 40.65 3.22
C GLU A 245 134.38 39.96 4.38
N ILE A 246 134.97 39.88 5.57
CA ILE A 246 134.32 39.34 6.77
C ILE A 246 133.10 40.19 7.17
N ASN A 247 133.24 41.52 7.25
CA ASN A 247 132.12 42.40 7.57
C ASN A 247 130.96 42.26 6.56
N GLU A 248 131.26 42.18 5.26
CA GLU A 248 130.25 41.91 4.23
C GLU A 248 129.57 40.54 4.41
N LYS A 249 130.31 39.50 4.87
CA LYS A 249 129.72 38.19 5.17
C LYS A 249 128.83 38.24 6.42
N ASP A 250 129.22 38.95 7.47
CA ASP A 250 128.42 39.08 8.69
C ASP A 250 127.15 39.92 8.45
N GLU A 251 127.20 40.96 7.61
CA GLU A 251 126.01 41.70 7.17
C GLU A 251 125.07 40.82 6.33
N THR A 252 125.60 40.07 5.36
CA THR A 252 124.77 39.15 4.55
C THR A 252 124.21 37.98 5.37
N PHE A 253 124.94 37.48 6.37
CA PHE A 253 124.45 36.48 7.32
C PHE A 253 123.30 37.04 8.16
N SER A 254 123.47 38.22 8.74
CA SER A 254 122.44 38.92 9.52
C SER A 254 121.16 39.16 8.69
N ALA A 255 121.31 39.54 7.42
CA ALA A 255 120.19 39.71 6.49
C ALA A 255 119.51 38.38 6.12
N MET A 256 120.24 37.26 6.07
CA MET A 256 119.68 35.93 5.86
C MET A 256 118.96 35.39 7.10
N GLU A 257 119.48 35.62 8.31
CA GLU A 257 118.84 35.25 9.57
C GLU A 257 117.54 36.04 9.80
N ALA A 258 117.52 37.34 9.50
CA ALA A 258 116.31 38.15 9.54
C ALA A 258 115.22 37.62 8.58
N LYS A 259 115.59 37.22 7.36
CA LYS A 259 114.68 36.59 6.40
C LYS A 259 114.17 35.23 6.90
N LEU A 260 115.04 34.38 7.43
CA LEU A 260 114.67 33.07 7.98
C LEU A 260 113.63 33.20 9.10
N ASN A 261 113.84 34.15 10.03
CA ASN A 261 112.89 34.42 11.11
C ASN A 261 111.55 34.97 10.59
N SER A 262 111.56 35.81 9.55
CA SER A 262 110.34 36.25 8.87
C SER A 262 109.56 35.07 8.26
N THR A 263 110.24 34.20 7.50
CA THR A 263 109.62 33.01 6.88
C THR A 263 109.15 31.98 7.90
N LEU A 264 109.79 31.87 9.07
CA LEU A 264 109.31 31.03 10.19
C LEU A 264 108.02 31.58 10.82
N SER A 265 107.90 32.91 10.93
CA SER A 265 106.67 33.57 11.38
C SER A 265 105.52 33.36 10.38
N GLU A 266 105.78 33.62 9.09
CA GLU A 266 104.84 33.41 7.99
C GLU A 266 104.35 31.95 7.91
N LYS A 267 105.26 30.98 7.97
CA LYS A 267 104.94 29.54 8.06
C LYS A 267 104.05 29.19 9.26
N THR A 268 104.21 29.90 10.38
CA THR A 268 103.39 29.69 11.58
C THR A 268 101.98 30.25 11.39
N ASN A 269 101.85 31.43 10.78
CA ASN A 269 100.56 32.03 10.43
C ASN A 269 99.78 31.17 9.41
N LEU A 270 100.42 30.78 8.30
CA LEU A 270 99.83 29.90 7.29
C LEU A 270 99.38 28.54 7.85
N LYS A 271 100.09 28.01 8.86
CA LYS A 271 99.63 26.82 9.58
C LYS A 271 98.35 27.08 10.37
N ASN A 272 98.29 28.18 11.12
CA ASN A 272 97.11 28.54 11.91
C ASN A 272 95.88 28.78 11.00
N GLU A 273 96.07 29.38 9.83
CA GLU A 273 95.05 29.56 8.80
C GLU A 273 94.55 28.21 8.24
N LEU A 274 95.46 27.27 7.93
CA LEU A 274 95.09 25.91 7.52
C LEU A 274 94.32 25.15 8.59
N ASP A 275 94.73 25.25 9.86
CA ASP A 275 94.03 24.62 10.99
C ASP A 275 92.62 25.25 11.20
N GLN A 276 92.44 26.56 10.95
CA GLN A 276 91.12 27.21 10.96
C GLN A 276 90.22 26.78 9.79
N ILE A 277 90.75 26.79 8.57
CA ILE A 277 90.04 26.34 7.35
C ILE A 277 89.59 24.88 7.49
N ARG A 278 90.41 24.04 8.13
CA ARG A 278 90.04 22.66 8.47
C ARG A 278 88.85 22.60 9.41
N ILE A 279 88.84 23.36 10.51
CA ILE A 279 87.72 23.38 11.47
C ILE A 279 86.44 23.88 10.79
N GLN A 280 86.54 24.85 9.87
CA GLN A 280 85.41 25.31 9.07
C GLN A 280 84.88 24.20 8.14
N MET A 281 85.74 23.45 7.45
CA MET A 281 85.32 22.28 6.66
C MET A 281 84.64 21.20 7.50
N GLU A 282 85.22 20.84 8.65
CA GLU A 282 84.64 19.84 9.56
C GLU A 282 83.26 20.29 10.09
N THR A 283 83.09 21.60 10.35
CA THR A 283 81.80 22.22 10.73
C THR A 283 80.79 22.19 9.58
N MET A 284 81.18 22.62 8.37
CA MET A 284 80.29 22.59 7.19
C MET A 284 79.84 21.17 6.84
N GLN A 285 80.72 20.17 6.97
CA GLN A 285 80.36 18.77 6.76
C GLN A 285 79.34 18.28 7.81
N SER A 286 79.49 18.68 9.08
CA SER A 286 78.51 18.39 10.13
C SER A 286 77.15 19.00 9.80
N ASN A 287 77.12 20.28 9.43
CA ASN A 287 75.89 20.98 9.07
C ASN A 287 75.22 20.37 7.83
N SER A 288 76.01 20.00 6.81
CA SER A 288 75.52 19.32 5.60
C SER A 288 74.86 17.98 5.92
N ASN A 289 75.46 17.18 6.81
CA ASN A 289 74.87 15.93 7.29
C ASN A 289 73.55 16.18 8.05
N GLU A 290 73.51 17.20 8.93
CA GLU A 290 72.30 17.56 9.68
C GLU A 290 71.17 18.04 8.77
N PHE A 291 71.47 18.89 7.78
CA PHE A 291 70.49 19.32 6.77
C PHE A 291 69.99 18.16 5.93
N SER A 292 70.84 17.18 5.59
CA SER A 292 70.42 15.96 4.87
C SER A 292 69.42 15.13 5.67
N VAL A 293 69.65 14.94 6.97
CA VAL A 293 68.71 14.25 7.88
C VAL A 293 67.41 15.02 8.03
N LYS A 294 67.46 16.34 8.23
CA LYS A 294 66.26 17.19 8.31
C LYS A 294 65.45 17.17 7.02
N PHE A 295 66.11 17.20 5.86
CA PHE A 295 65.44 17.10 4.56
C PHE A 295 64.68 15.78 4.41
N GLN A 296 65.32 14.64 4.76
CA GLN A 296 64.67 13.32 4.73
C GLN A 296 63.47 13.23 5.68
N GLN A 297 63.57 13.85 6.88
CA GLN A 297 62.46 13.91 7.82
C GLN A 297 61.27 14.71 7.26
N THR A 298 61.51 15.88 6.68
CA THR A 298 60.46 16.69 6.03
C THR A 298 59.87 15.97 4.81
N GLU A 299 60.70 15.29 4.00
CA GLU A 299 60.24 14.51 2.84
C GLU A 299 59.32 13.35 3.26
N GLN A 300 59.58 12.71 4.40
CA GLN A 300 58.69 11.69 4.95
C GLN A 300 57.39 12.30 5.50
N GLN A 301 57.48 13.39 6.26
CA GLN A 301 56.29 14.10 6.77
C GLN A 301 55.34 14.56 5.66
N ILE A 302 55.89 14.97 4.50
CA ILE A 302 55.08 15.31 3.32
C ILE A 302 54.33 14.08 2.80
N LYS A 303 54.99 12.92 2.64
CA LYS A 303 54.36 11.67 2.17
C LYS A 303 53.29 11.15 3.13
N ASP A 304 53.52 11.29 4.43
CA ASP A 304 52.55 10.92 5.45
C ASP A 304 51.29 11.81 5.33
N LEU A 305 51.47 13.14 5.17
CA LEU A 305 50.38 14.09 4.96
C LEU A 305 49.65 13.92 3.61
N GLU A 306 50.37 13.56 2.54
CA GLU A 306 49.78 13.21 1.24
C GLU A 306 48.87 11.97 1.37
N THR A 307 49.32 10.96 2.14
CA THR A 307 48.54 9.73 2.42
C THR A 307 47.28 10.04 3.23
N ASP A 308 47.38 10.88 4.26
CA ASP A 308 46.22 11.34 5.03
C ASP A 308 45.23 12.14 4.17
N CYS A 309 45.73 13.01 3.29
CA CYS A 309 44.89 13.78 2.37
C CYS A 309 44.09 12.90 1.40
N ASP A 310 44.71 11.86 0.82
CA ASP A 310 43.96 10.91 -0.01
C ASP A 310 43.02 10.02 0.81
N SER A 311 43.33 9.73 2.09
CA SER A 311 42.40 9.05 3.01
C SER A 311 41.11 9.87 3.23
N TYR A 312 41.24 11.14 3.66
CA TYR A 312 40.10 12.04 3.84
C TYR A 312 39.33 12.30 2.52
N ARG A 313 40.03 12.31 1.39
CA ARG A 313 39.39 12.43 0.06
C ARG A 313 38.46 11.25 -0.23
N ASN A 314 38.89 10.03 0.06
CA ASN A 314 38.09 8.83 -0.12
C ASN A 314 36.90 8.76 0.86
N GLU A 315 37.08 9.25 2.10
CA GLU A 315 35.98 9.42 3.07
C GLU A 315 34.94 10.43 2.57
N ILE A 316 35.37 11.58 2.03
CA ILE A 316 34.50 12.61 1.44
C ILE A 316 33.70 12.06 0.24
N GLU A 317 34.31 11.29 -0.67
CA GLU A 317 33.55 10.65 -1.75
C GLU A 317 32.57 9.59 -1.24
N THR A 318 32.93 8.84 -0.19
CA THR A 318 32.03 7.87 0.45
C THR A 318 30.80 8.59 1.02
N LEU A 319 30.99 9.64 1.82
CA LEU A 319 29.92 10.46 2.39
C LEU A 319 29.04 11.11 1.31
N LYS A 320 29.61 11.56 0.19
CA LYS A 320 28.81 12.05 -0.95
C LYS A 320 27.89 10.96 -1.52
N THR A 321 28.37 9.73 -1.68
CA THR A 321 27.52 8.63 -2.17
C THR A 321 26.40 8.25 -1.20
N GLU A 322 26.67 8.31 0.11
CA GLU A 322 25.65 8.12 1.15
C GLU A 322 24.59 9.23 1.13
N ILE A 323 25.00 10.50 1.03
CA ILE A 323 24.08 11.64 0.90
C ILE A 323 23.18 11.48 -0.34
N ILE A 324 23.74 11.07 -1.48
CA ILE A 324 22.96 10.82 -2.71
C ILE A 324 21.94 9.68 -2.49
N SER A 325 22.33 8.59 -1.80
CA SER A 325 21.43 7.50 -1.43
C SER A 325 20.27 7.98 -0.53
N LEU A 326 20.57 8.77 0.49
CA LEU A 326 19.58 9.34 1.42
C LEU A 326 18.62 10.32 0.72
N VAL A 327 19.11 11.15 -0.22
CA VAL A 327 18.25 12.01 -1.06
C VAL A 327 17.29 11.17 -1.91
N ASN A 328 17.78 10.12 -2.58
CA ASN A 328 16.94 9.23 -3.39
C ASN A 328 15.86 8.53 -2.54
N ILE A 329 16.20 8.09 -1.33
CA ILE A 329 15.24 7.49 -0.38
C ILE A 329 14.20 8.52 0.07
N ASN A 330 14.62 9.78 0.29
CA ASN A 330 13.70 10.85 0.70
C ASN A 330 12.75 11.25 -0.44
N GLU A 331 13.22 11.33 -1.69
CA GLU A 331 12.36 11.54 -2.86
C GLU A 331 11.30 10.44 -3.02
N GLU A 332 11.70 9.17 -2.86
CA GLU A 332 10.78 8.03 -2.91
C GLU A 332 9.76 8.08 -1.76
N ASN A 333 10.16 8.49 -0.56
CA ASN A 333 9.23 8.69 0.56
C ASN A 333 8.25 9.84 0.30
N ILE A 334 8.68 10.95 -0.32
CA ILE A 334 7.80 12.06 -0.72
C ILE A 334 6.75 11.56 -1.72
N ARG A 335 7.15 10.84 -2.78
CA ARG A 335 6.21 10.28 -3.78
C ARG A 335 5.17 9.34 -3.15
N ARG A 336 5.53 8.61 -2.09
CA ARG A 336 4.60 7.76 -1.32
C ARG A 336 3.65 8.57 -0.45
N ILE A 337 4.09 9.70 0.12
CA ILE A 337 3.22 10.64 0.82
C ILE A 337 2.21 11.24 -0.17
N ASP A 338 2.67 11.72 -1.34
CA ASP A 338 1.80 12.23 -2.41
C ASP A 338 0.74 11.18 -2.84
N GLN A 339 1.16 9.91 -2.97
CA GLN A 339 0.23 8.80 -3.26
C GLN A 339 -0.79 8.60 -2.13
N TYR A 340 -0.36 8.54 -0.86
CA TYR A 340 -1.27 8.35 0.27
C TYR A 340 -2.21 9.54 0.48
N GLU A 341 -1.81 10.77 0.14
CA GLU A 341 -2.70 11.93 0.14
C GLU A 341 -3.76 11.84 -0.98
N SER A 342 -3.40 11.32 -2.16
CA SER A 342 -4.37 11.04 -3.23
C SER A 342 -5.34 9.91 -2.85
N GLU A 343 -4.85 8.78 -2.32
CA GLU A 343 -5.70 7.67 -1.86
C GLU A 343 -6.65 8.13 -0.74
N LYS A 344 -6.15 8.96 0.19
CA LYS A 344 -6.97 9.60 1.24
C LYS A 344 -8.07 10.48 0.64
N PHE A 345 -7.76 11.31 -0.36
CA PHE A 345 -8.74 12.17 -1.02
C PHE A 345 -9.85 11.35 -1.70
N ASP A 346 -9.48 10.28 -2.39
CA ASP A 346 -10.43 9.35 -3.03
C ASP A 346 -11.35 8.71 -1.98
N PHE A 347 -10.82 8.26 -0.83
CA PHE A 347 -11.63 7.73 0.27
C PHE A 347 -12.54 8.80 0.91
N GLU A 348 -12.08 10.04 1.08
CA GLU A 348 -12.91 11.15 1.59
C GLU A 348 -14.05 11.52 0.62
N GLN A 349 -13.81 11.44 -0.69
CA GLN A 349 -14.86 11.57 -1.71
C GLN A 349 -15.86 10.40 -1.65
N ASP A 350 -15.39 9.17 -1.53
CA ASP A 350 -16.25 7.99 -1.52
C ASP A 350 -17.12 7.93 -0.24
N ILE A 351 -16.58 8.34 0.92
CA ILE A 351 -17.33 8.54 2.17
C ILE A 351 -18.41 9.63 1.97
N SER A 352 -18.06 10.78 1.40
CA SER A 352 -19.00 11.88 1.16
C SER A 352 -20.19 11.45 0.29
N GLU A 353 -19.94 10.61 -0.73
CA GLU A 353 -21.00 10.04 -1.56
C GLU A 353 -21.84 8.97 -0.81
N LYS A 354 -21.25 8.20 0.12
CA LYS A 354 -22.04 7.30 0.98
C LYS A 354 -22.93 8.06 1.96
N ASP A 355 -22.45 9.15 2.57
CA ASP A 355 -23.27 9.98 3.46
C ASP A 355 -24.42 10.67 2.69
N ARG A 356 -24.16 11.09 1.44
CA ARG A 356 -25.21 11.57 0.52
C ARG A 356 -26.25 10.48 0.22
N GLN A 357 -25.82 9.24 -0.04
CA GLN A 357 -26.70 8.09 -0.25
C GLN A 357 -27.44 7.62 1.01
N ILE A 358 -26.92 7.90 2.21
CA ILE A 358 -27.63 7.67 3.48
C ILE A 358 -28.71 8.73 3.66
N THR A 359 -28.37 10.01 3.49
CA THR A 359 -29.33 11.13 3.56
C THR A 359 -30.51 10.91 2.59
N GLU A 360 -30.22 10.54 1.34
CA GLU A 360 -31.22 10.18 0.34
C GLU A 360 -32.10 8.96 0.72
N ARG A 361 -31.66 8.09 1.62
CA ARG A 361 -32.46 6.96 2.12
C ARG A 361 -33.30 7.37 3.30
N ASP A 362 -32.77 8.18 4.21
CA ASP A 362 -33.50 8.67 5.39
C ASP A 362 -34.66 9.58 4.99
N GLU A 363 -34.51 10.41 3.95
CA GLU A 363 -35.62 11.17 3.34
C GLU A 363 -36.73 10.25 2.81
N LYS A 364 -36.36 9.18 2.10
CA LYS A 364 -37.31 8.18 1.56
C LYS A 364 -37.97 7.36 2.68
N ILE A 365 -37.26 7.10 3.79
CA ILE A 365 -37.82 6.46 4.99
C ILE A 365 -38.87 7.39 5.63
N GLN A 366 -38.58 8.69 5.77
CA GLN A 366 -39.55 9.66 6.30
C GLN A 366 -40.81 9.78 5.41
N GLU A 367 -40.68 9.72 4.08
CA GLU A 367 -41.82 9.67 3.16
C GLU A 367 -42.66 8.38 3.36
N ILE A 368 -41.99 7.23 3.53
CA ILE A 368 -42.64 5.94 3.80
C ILE A 368 -43.35 5.96 5.18
N GLU A 369 -42.74 6.53 6.21
CA GLU A 369 -43.36 6.69 7.54
C GLU A 369 -44.57 7.63 7.49
N LEU A 370 -44.48 8.74 6.76
CA LEU A 370 -45.60 9.67 6.57
C LEU A 370 -46.77 9.01 5.83
N THR A 371 -46.49 8.29 4.74
CA THR A 371 -47.53 7.59 3.96
C THR A 371 -48.11 6.39 4.72
N LEU A 372 -47.30 5.68 5.53
CA LEU A 372 -47.76 4.66 6.46
C LEU A 372 -48.71 5.25 7.51
N LYS A 373 -48.34 6.36 8.15
CA LYS A 373 -49.17 7.07 9.14
C LYS A 373 -50.50 7.55 8.54
N GLN A 374 -50.46 8.17 7.35
CA GLN A 374 -51.68 8.55 6.62
C GLN A 374 -52.55 7.33 6.28
N THR A 375 -51.95 6.19 5.94
CA THR A 375 -52.67 4.95 5.63
C THR A 375 -53.28 4.31 6.89
N GLN A 376 -52.58 4.34 8.02
CA GLN A 376 -53.11 3.95 9.33
C GLN A 376 -54.30 4.83 9.73
N GLU A 377 -54.21 6.16 9.56
CA GLU A 377 -55.33 7.07 9.80
C GLU A 377 -56.52 6.80 8.88
N ARG A 378 -56.29 6.52 7.59
CA ARG A 378 -57.37 6.11 6.67
C ARG A 378 -58.01 4.80 7.14
N ALA A 379 -57.21 3.85 7.62
CA ALA A 379 -57.70 2.57 8.14
C ALA A 379 -58.48 2.71 9.47
N THR A 380 -58.08 3.59 10.40
CA THR A 380 -58.87 3.86 11.61
C THR A 380 -60.17 4.59 11.26
N LYS A 381 -60.14 5.62 10.41
CA LYS A 381 -61.33 6.31 9.91
C LYS A 381 -62.30 5.34 9.20
N LEU A 382 -61.78 4.38 8.43
CA LEU A 382 -62.57 3.30 7.82
C LEU A 382 -63.16 2.31 8.85
N ARG A 383 -62.39 1.90 9.88
CA ARG A 383 -62.90 1.05 10.97
C ARG A 383 -64.00 1.75 11.78
N GLU A 384 -63.81 3.03 12.09
CA GLU A 384 -64.83 3.85 12.75
C GLU A 384 -66.08 4.00 11.88
N ALA A 385 -65.93 4.25 10.59
CA ALA A 385 -67.05 4.31 9.65
C ALA A 385 -67.80 2.97 9.60
N LEU A 386 -67.09 1.84 9.46
CA LEU A 386 -67.66 0.50 9.53
C LEU A 386 -68.36 0.23 10.86
N GLN A 387 -67.80 0.66 11.99
CA GLN A 387 -68.41 0.47 13.31
C GLN A 387 -69.64 1.35 13.52
N ARG A 388 -69.64 2.60 13.00
CA ARG A 388 -70.83 3.47 12.96
C ARG A 388 -71.91 2.87 12.07
N THR A 389 -71.58 2.46 10.85
CA THR A 389 -72.52 1.82 9.91
C THR A 389 -73.06 0.51 10.49
N LYS A 390 -72.24 -0.34 11.12
CA LYS A 390 -72.68 -1.56 11.82
C LYS A 390 -73.59 -1.24 13.02
N GLY A 391 -73.34 -0.15 13.74
CA GLY A 391 -74.22 0.36 14.78
C GLY A 391 -75.57 0.83 14.24
N SER A 392 -75.56 1.64 13.17
CA SER A 392 -76.78 2.10 12.49
C SER A 392 -77.59 0.95 11.89
N ILE A 393 -76.93 -0.03 11.26
CA ILE A 393 -77.56 -1.25 10.74
C ILE A 393 -78.19 -2.01 11.90
N LYS A 394 -77.44 -2.34 12.97
CA LYS A 394 -77.99 -3.04 14.13
C LYS A 394 -79.18 -2.30 14.76
N ASN A 395 -79.12 -0.98 14.86
CA ASN A 395 -80.20 -0.17 15.43
C ASN A 395 -81.44 -0.15 14.52
N ASN A 396 -81.28 0.02 13.21
CA ASN A 396 -82.40 -0.04 12.25
C ASN A 396 -82.97 -1.46 12.13
N GLU A 397 -82.13 -2.49 12.09
CA GLU A 397 -82.58 -3.89 12.02
C GLU A 397 -83.33 -4.29 13.30
N GLN A 398 -82.84 -3.91 14.50
CA GLN A 398 -83.57 -4.18 15.73
C GLN A 398 -84.84 -3.33 15.89
N ALA A 399 -84.85 -2.06 15.46
CA ALA A 399 -86.06 -1.24 15.46
C ALA A 399 -87.11 -1.78 14.48
N ASN A 400 -86.72 -2.00 13.22
CA ASN A 400 -87.61 -2.53 12.18
C ASN A 400 -88.07 -3.96 12.50
N ALA A 401 -87.23 -4.80 13.13
CA ALA A 401 -87.64 -6.12 13.58
C ALA A 401 -88.69 -6.04 14.69
N VAL A 402 -88.48 -5.20 15.72
CA VAL A 402 -89.46 -4.99 16.80
C VAL A 402 -90.76 -4.39 16.26
N ASP A 403 -90.71 -3.41 15.37
CA ASP A 403 -91.91 -2.83 14.75
C ASP A 403 -92.63 -3.83 13.83
N SER A 404 -91.90 -4.68 13.11
CA SER A 404 -92.48 -5.77 12.31
C SER A 404 -93.09 -6.87 13.18
N GLU A 405 -92.45 -7.23 14.29
CA GLU A 405 -92.92 -8.22 15.26
C GLU A 405 -94.19 -7.73 15.97
N ASN A 406 -94.22 -6.44 16.36
CA ASN A 406 -95.43 -5.76 16.85
C ASN A 406 -96.55 -5.77 15.79
N GLN A 407 -96.26 -5.45 14.52
CA GLN A 407 -97.27 -5.51 13.45
C GLN A 407 -97.79 -6.93 13.20
N ILE A 408 -96.91 -7.94 13.18
CA ILE A 408 -97.28 -9.35 13.06
C ILE A 408 -98.16 -9.79 14.24
N GLN A 409 -97.88 -9.32 15.46
CA GLN A 409 -98.70 -9.62 16.63
C GLN A 409 -100.09 -8.99 16.55
N VAL A 410 -100.21 -7.73 16.10
CA VAL A 410 -101.50 -7.05 15.86
C VAL A 410 -102.29 -7.78 14.76
N ILE A 411 -101.66 -8.07 13.62
CA ILE A 411 -102.30 -8.80 12.50
C ILE A 411 -102.77 -10.19 12.96
N SER A 412 -101.99 -10.89 13.79
CA SER A 412 -102.38 -12.20 14.33
C SER A 412 -103.62 -12.12 15.22
N GLN A 413 -103.74 -11.07 16.05
CA GLN A 413 -104.93 -10.83 16.88
C GLN A 413 -106.17 -10.50 16.02
N GLU A 414 -106.02 -9.69 14.96
CA GLU A 414 -107.11 -9.45 14.00
C GLU A 414 -107.56 -10.73 13.30
N TYR A 415 -106.61 -11.60 12.90
CA TYR A 415 -106.93 -12.88 12.25
C TYR A 415 -107.65 -13.84 13.21
N GLU A 416 -107.22 -13.97 14.47
CA GLU A 416 -107.95 -14.75 15.48
C GLU A 416 -109.38 -14.22 15.69
N GLN A 417 -109.56 -12.90 15.77
CA GLN A 417 -110.87 -12.30 15.97
C GLN A 417 -111.78 -12.58 14.76
N ARG A 418 -111.28 -12.40 13.53
CA ARG A 418 -112.01 -12.75 12.31
C ARG A 418 -112.34 -14.24 12.23
N LEU A 419 -111.48 -15.13 12.75
CA LEU A 419 -111.76 -16.57 12.85
C LEU A 419 -112.95 -16.83 13.78
N LYS A 420 -112.93 -16.26 14.98
CA LYS A 420 -114.01 -16.39 16.00
C LYS A 420 -115.33 -15.77 15.51
N GLU A 421 -115.27 -14.70 14.71
CA GLU A 421 -116.44 -14.12 14.04
C GLU A 421 -116.98 -15.03 12.92
N LYS A 422 -116.10 -15.65 12.12
CA LYS A 422 -116.49 -16.66 11.11
C LYS A 422 -117.06 -17.93 11.73
N GLU A 423 -116.53 -18.40 12.85
CA GLU A 423 -117.12 -19.52 13.61
C GLU A 423 -118.53 -19.17 14.11
N LYS A 424 -118.76 -17.95 14.62
CA LYS A 424 -120.10 -17.48 15.00
C LYS A 424 -121.05 -17.42 13.80
N GLU A 425 -120.59 -16.89 12.65
CA GLU A 425 -121.38 -16.86 11.41
C GLU A 425 -121.75 -18.28 10.95
N TYR A 426 -120.79 -19.20 10.94
CA TYR A 426 -120.99 -20.59 10.53
C TYR A 426 -121.94 -21.32 11.47
N ASN A 427 -121.76 -21.21 12.79
CA ASN A 427 -122.68 -21.80 13.78
C ASN A 427 -124.10 -21.20 13.69
N THR A 428 -124.23 -19.92 13.33
CA THR A 428 -125.54 -19.28 13.13
C THR A 428 -126.22 -19.81 11.86
N LYS A 429 -125.48 -19.97 10.77
CA LYS A 429 -125.97 -20.61 9.54
C LYS A 429 -126.35 -22.08 9.76
N LEU A 430 -125.54 -22.82 10.52
CA LEU A 430 -125.82 -24.23 10.86
C LEU A 430 -127.12 -24.36 11.68
N LYS A 431 -127.35 -23.47 12.66
CA LYS A 431 -128.60 -23.42 13.43
C LYS A 431 -129.80 -23.00 12.59
N ALA A 432 -129.64 -22.07 11.64
CA ALA A 432 -130.71 -21.68 10.72
C ALA A 432 -131.09 -22.84 9.79
N MET A 433 -130.11 -23.52 9.21
CA MET A 433 -130.31 -24.67 8.32
C MET A 433 -130.94 -25.88 9.04
N ALA A 434 -130.53 -26.14 10.29
CA ALA A 434 -131.17 -27.15 11.13
C ALA A 434 -132.64 -26.83 11.40
N LYS A 435 -132.97 -25.56 11.71
CA LYS A 435 -134.36 -25.11 11.92
C LYS A 435 -135.20 -25.21 10.64
N GLU A 436 -134.63 -24.89 9.48
CA GLU A 436 -135.31 -25.01 8.19
C GLU A 436 -135.61 -26.49 7.86
N MET A 437 -134.68 -27.41 8.14
CA MET A 437 -134.92 -28.85 8.01
C MET A 437 -136.00 -29.35 8.97
N SER A 438 -136.06 -28.87 10.22
CA SER A 438 -137.14 -29.23 11.15
C SER A 438 -138.52 -28.84 10.61
N SER A 439 -138.71 -27.60 10.16
CA SER A 439 -140.02 -27.18 9.62
C SER A 439 -140.41 -27.92 8.33
N LYS A 440 -139.43 -28.30 7.49
CA LYS A 440 -139.67 -29.17 6.32
C LYS A 440 -140.02 -30.62 6.67
N ILE A 441 -139.73 -31.08 7.89
CA ILE A 441 -140.21 -32.38 8.39
C ILE A 441 -141.64 -32.23 8.89
N GLU A 442 -141.91 -31.23 9.75
CA GLU A 442 -143.24 -30.93 10.30
C GLU A 442 -144.30 -30.73 9.18
N GLU A 443 -143.95 -30.01 8.11
CA GLU A 443 -144.83 -29.76 6.96
C GLU A 443 -145.15 -31.05 6.16
N ASN A 444 -144.21 -32.00 6.08
CA ASN A 444 -144.45 -33.29 5.41
C ASN A 444 -145.29 -34.23 6.28
N GLU A 445 -145.03 -34.30 7.59
CA GLU A 445 -145.81 -35.12 8.52
C GLU A 445 -147.29 -34.67 8.57
N TYR A 446 -147.55 -33.36 8.51
CA TYR A 446 -148.91 -32.83 8.42
C TYR A 446 -149.64 -33.34 7.16
N ASN A 447 -149.01 -33.24 5.98
CA ASN A 447 -149.60 -33.64 4.70
C ASN A 447 -149.90 -35.15 4.62
N TYR A 448 -149.00 -36.01 5.11
CA TYR A 448 -149.23 -37.46 5.11
C TYR A 448 -150.37 -37.89 6.05
N ASN A 449 -150.48 -37.29 7.23
CA ASN A 449 -151.56 -37.61 8.16
C ASN A 449 -152.94 -37.21 7.61
N GLN A 450 -153.03 -36.11 6.86
CA GLN A 450 -154.30 -35.67 6.26
C GLN A 450 -154.78 -36.65 5.17
N GLN A 451 -153.88 -37.15 4.31
CA GLN A 451 -154.23 -38.14 3.27
C GLN A 451 -154.68 -39.49 3.85
N ILE A 452 -154.16 -39.89 5.01
CA ILE A 452 -154.55 -41.14 5.69
C ILE A 452 -156.01 -41.09 6.18
N HIS A 453 -156.51 -39.92 6.60
CA HIS A 453 -157.86 -39.78 7.16
C HIS A 453 -158.96 -40.03 6.10
N ASP A 454 -158.81 -39.44 4.92
CA ASP A 454 -159.81 -39.53 3.82
C ASP A 454 -159.91 -40.95 3.22
N LEU A 455 -158.81 -41.71 3.24
CA LEU A 455 -158.76 -43.11 2.80
C LEU A 455 -159.49 -44.05 3.77
N ILE A 456 -159.49 -43.75 5.08
CA ILE A 456 -160.15 -44.58 6.10
C ILE A 456 -161.68 -44.48 6.00
N GLN A 457 -162.25 -43.29 5.76
CA GLN A 457 -163.71 -43.14 5.64
C GLN A 457 -164.30 -43.88 4.44
N ASN A 458 -163.67 -43.81 3.26
CA ASN A 458 -164.20 -44.46 2.07
C ASN A 458 -164.10 -45.99 2.12
N LYS A 459 -163.08 -46.54 2.81
CA LYS A 459 -162.93 -47.99 3.01
C LYS A 459 -164.17 -48.62 3.66
N ALA A 460 -164.70 -48.00 4.72
CA ALA A 460 -165.85 -48.51 5.47
C ALA A 460 -167.15 -48.62 4.63
N LYS A 461 -167.24 -47.90 3.51
CA LYS A 461 -168.42 -47.95 2.62
C LYS A 461 -168.36 -49.13 1.64
N VAL A 462 -167.16 -49.54 1.23
CA VAL A 462 -166.93 -50.69 0.32
C VAL A 462 -167.09 -52.03 1.05
N GLU A 463 -166.81 -52.07 2.36
CA GLU A 463 -166.89 -53.26 3.21
C GLU A 463 -168.31 -53.84 3.32
N ASN A 464 -169.36 -53.00 3.25
CA ASN A 464 -170.75 -53.43 3.41
C ASN A 464 -171.28 -54.18 2.17
N ASP A 465 -171.10 -53.60 0.97
CA ASP A 465 -171.57 -54.22 -0.29
C ASP A 465 -170.85 -55.53 -0.62
N LEU A 466 -169.61 -55.71 -0.14
CA LEU A 466 -168.87 -56.97 -0.23
C LEU A 466 -169.47 -58.11 0.60
N THR A 467 -170.30 -57.83 1.61
CA THR A 467 -171.01 -58.88 2.37
C THR A 467 -172.03 -59.61 1.49
N ASN A 468 -172.69 -58.88 0.57
CA ASN A 468 -173.58 -59.46 -0.45
C ASN A 468 -172.85 -60.32 -1.50
N SER A 469 -171.51 -60.35 -1.49
CA SER A 469 -170.69 -61.18 -2.39
C SER A 469 -170.64 -62.66 -1.97
N ALA A 470 -170.93 -62.97 -0.70
CA ALA A 470 -170.71 -64.31 -0.14
C ALA A 470 -171.78 -65.33 -0.55
N GLU A 471 -173.06 -65.07 -0.24
CA GLU A 471 -174.12 -66.10 -0.30
C GLU A 471 -174.41 -66.59 -1.73
N ARG A 472 -174.53 -65.68 -2.69
CA ARG A 472 -174.89 -66.05 -4.08
C ARG A 472 -173.79 -66.84 -4.81
N ARG A 473 -172.55 -66.79 -4.32
CA ARG A 473 -171.40 -67.48 -4.93
C ARG A 473 -171.25 -68.93 -4.47
N ILE A 474 -172.01 -69.36 -3.47
CA ILE A 474 -172.02 -70.76 -3.00
C ILE A 474 -172.98 -71.60 -3.87
N ASN A 475 -174.25 -71.19 -4.02
CA ASN A 475 -175.26 -72.03 -4.69
C ASN A 475 -175.00 -72.28 -6.20
N ASP A 476 -174.61 -71.27 -6.98
CA ASP A 476 -174.31 -71.45 -8.42
C ASP A 476 -172.93 -72.13 -8.67
N ALA A 477 -172.14 -72.40 -7.62
CA ALA A 477 -170.95 -73.23 -7.76
C ALA A 477 -171.32 -74.72 -7.86
N GLU A 478 -172.35 -75.18 -7.15
CA GLU A 478 -172.84 -76.57 -7.20
C GLU A 478 -173.37 -76.94 -8.59
N ARG A 479 -173.99 -75.98 -9.29
CA ARG A 479 -174.50 -76.17 -10.66
C ARG A 479 -173.40 -76.49 -11.69
N ARG A 480 -172.13 -76.22 -11.36
CA ARG A 480 -170.97 -76.57 -12.20
C ARG A 480 -170.60 -78.06 -12.14
N ALA A 481 -171.20 -78.84 -11.24
CA ALA A 481 -170.97 -80.28 -11.13
C ALA A 481 -171.92 -81.13 -12.00
N TYR A 482 -173.01 -80.54 -12.54
CA TYR A 482 -174.07 -81.30 -13.23
C TYR A 482 -173.93 -81.33 -14.76
N ILE A 483 -173.61 -80.21 -15.42
CA ILE A 483 -173.51 -80.20 -16.91
C ILE A 483 -172.14 -80.69 -17.43
N SER A 484 -171.20 -80.98 -16.53
CA SER A 484 -170.10 -81.91 -16.80
C SER A 484 -170.60 -83.33 -17.16
N GLU A 485 -171.84 -83.70 -16.83
CA GLU A 485 -172.44 -84.98 -17.24
C GLU A 485 -172.83 -85.02 -18.73
N GLU A 486 -172.99 -83.87 -19.41
CA GLU A 486 -173.12 -83.82 -20.88
C GLU A 486 -171.75 -83.70 -21.60
N GLN A 487 -170.70 -84.21 -20.94
CA GLN A 487 -169.70 -85.04 -21.62
C GLN A 487 -170.29 -86.39 -22.09
N ILE A 488 -171.55 -86.71 -21.76
CA ILE A 488 -172.39 -87.48 -22.68
C ILE A 488 -172.47 -86.72 -24.01
N SER A 489 -171.99 -87.21 -25.14
CA SER A 489 -171.22 -88.45 -25.39
C SER A 489 -170.83 -88.54 -26.87
N LYS A 490 -171.63 -87.90 -27.74
CA LYS A 490 -171.99 -88.46 -29.06
C LYS A 490 -172.18 -87.44 -30.20
N LEU A 491 -171.96 -86.15 -29.93
CA LEU A 491 -171.68 -85.14 -30.98
C LEU A 491 -170.44 -84.30 -30.65
N GLN A 492 -169.71 -84.69 -29.60
CA GLN A 492 -168.25 -84.63 -29.53
C GLN A 492 -167.64 -85.69 -30.48
N GLU A 493 -168.14 -85.75 -31.71
CA GLU A 493 -168.05 -86.90 -32.60
C GLU A 493 -168.08 -86.45 -34.08
N GLN A 494 -167.00 -86.70 -34.81
CA GLN A 494 -166.87 -86.86 -36.26
C GLN A 494 -167.12 -85.64 -37.17
N ILE A 495 -168.18 -84.86 -37.01
CA ILE A 495 -168.67 -84.01 -38.13
C ILE A 495 -167.76 -82.81 -38.44
N LYS A 496 -167.11 -82.19 -37.43
CA LYS A 496 -166.03 -81.20 -37.66
C LYS A 496 -164.65 -81.60 -37.14
N GLU A 497 -164.53 -82.87 -36.77
CA GLU A 497 -163.29 -83.65 -36.98
C GLU A 497 -162.83 -83.58 -38.45
N LYS A 498 -163.71 -83.26 -39.42
CA LYS A 498 -163.29 -82.92 -40.79
C LYS A 498 -162.66 -81.54 -41.02
N GLN A 499 -162.76 -80.58 -40.10
CA GLN A 499 -161.85 -79.41 -40.13
C GLN A 499 -160.48 -79.77 -39.49
N LEU A 500 -160.44 -80.85 -38.72
CA LEU A 500 -159.23 -81.54 -38.26
C LEU A 500 -158.75 -82.62 -39.28
N ASP A 501 -159.22 -82.58 -40.54
CA ASP A 501 -158.85 -83.54 -41.61
C ASP A 501 -158.17 -82.90 -42.85
N TYR A 502 -157.84 -81.60 -42.75
CA TYR A 502 -156.94 -80.83 -43.64
C TYR A 502 -156.01 -79.86 -42.85
N HIS A 503 -155.24 -80.21 -41.79
CA HIS A 503 -154.64 -81.48 -41.32
C HIS A 503 -154.22 -82.41 -42.47
N ARG A 504 -152.91 -82.48 -42.74
CA ARG A 504 -152.38 -82.70 -44.10
C ARG A 504 -152.77 -81.48 -44.99
N ASN A 505 -151.86 -80.78 -45.63
CA ASN A 505 -150.47 -81.16 -45.82
C ASN A 505 -149.57 -80.92 -44.62
N ILE A 506 -149.53 -79.74 -44.01
CA ILE A 506 -148.27 -79.11 -43.54
C ILE A 506 -147.87 -79.44 -42.07
N GLN A 507 -148.51 -80.37 -41.38
CA GLN A 507 -148.13 -81.80 -41.30
C GLN A 507 -147.12 -82.44 -42.30
N ASP A 508 -146.45 -81.70 -43.20
CA ASP A 508 -145.23 -82.09 -43.90
C ASP A 508 -144.03 -81.91 -42.93
N LEU A 509 -144.36 -82.33 -41.70
CA LEU A 509 -143.52 -82.64 -40.58
C LEU A 509 -142.84 -81.37 -40.03
N GLN A 510 -142.22 -81.38 -38.85
CA GLN A 510 -141.40 -82.45 -38.30
C GLN A 510 -140.22 -82.81 -39.25
N ILE A 511 -140.14 -82.26 -40.48
CA ILE A 511 -138.95 -82.21 -41.33
C ILE A 511 -138.24 -80.87 -41.06
N GLU A 512 -137.00 -80.87 -40.60
CA GLU A 512 -136.50 -81.89 -39.70
C GLU A 512 -136.29 -81.22 -38.36
N ILE A 513 -137.29 -81.41 -37.50
CA ILE A 513 -137.12 -81.82 -36.11
C ILE A 513 -135.95 -81.16 -35.37
N HIS A 514 -136.26 -80.41 -34.30
CA HIS A 514 -136.32 -81.01 -32.96
C HIS A 514 -135.16 -81.99 -32.58
N LYS A 515 -133.94 -81.77 -33.09
CA LYS A 515 -132.71 -82.57 -32.84
C LYS A 515 -131.53 -81.75 -32.30
N LEU A 516 -131.68 -80.42 -32.19
CA LEU A 516 -130.69 -79.50 -31.61
C LEU A 516 -131.31 -78.42 -30.69
N THR A 517 -132.58 -78.48 -30.27
CA THR A 517 -133.10 -79.43 -29.27
C THR A 517 -132.08 -80.44 -28.73
N LYS A 518 -131.30 -80.07 -27.70
CA LYS A 518 -131.07 -80.98 -26.55
C LYS A 518 -130.44 -80.43 -25.25
N GLN A 519 -129.92 -79.20 -25.19
CA GLN A 519 -129.09 -78.78 -24.03
C GLN A 519 -129.51 -77.42 -23.40
N ILE A 520 -130.47 -77.48 -22.45
CA ILE A 520 -130.54 -76.68 -21.20
C ILE A 520 -130.86 -75.15 -21.40
N ILE A 521 -132.09 -74.65 -21.17
CA ILE A 521 -132.72 -74.25 -19.88
C ILE A 521 -131.94 -73.12 -19.15
N PRO A 522 -132.50 -71.96 -18.70
CA PRO A 522 -133.92 -71.63 -18.41
C PRO A 522 -134.50 -70.25 -18.89
N THR A 523 -135.84 -70.14 -18.87
CA THR A 523 -136.74 -68.96 -18.69
C THR A 523 -136.62 -67.67 -19.56
N ILE A 524 -137.74 -67.26 -20.16
CA ILE A 524 -137.97 -66.27 -21.25
C ILE A 524 -139.32 -65.52 -20.93
N GLU A 525 -139.71 -64.30 -21.38
CA GLU A 525 -139.78 -63.69 -22.74
C GLU A 525 -139.66 -62.13 -22.78
N GLN A 526 -139.99 -61.44 -23.90
CA GLN A 526 -139.52 -60.07 -24.20
C GLN A 526 -140.39 -59.25 -25.22
N PHE A 527 -140.16 -57.92 -25.30
CA PHE A 527 -140.60 -56.93 -26.33
C PHE A 527 -142.06 -56.38 -26.27
N SER A 528 -142.39 -55.16 -26.78
CA SER A 528 -141.84 -54.39 -27.92
C SER A 528 -142.00 -52.82 -27.91
N GLN A 529 -141.29 -52.12 -28.84
CA GLN A 529 -141.38 -50.71 -29.35
C GLN A 529 -140.54 -49.54 -28.71
N THR A 530 -139.84 -48.73 -29.55
CA THR A 530 -138.82 -47.64 -29.27
C THR A 530 -138.85 -46.52 -30.38
N SER A 531 -137.98 -45.49 -30.60
CA SER A 531 -136.58 -45.10 -30.21
C SER A 531 -136.27 -43.56 -30.39
N ILE A 532 -134.99 -43.09 -30.31
CA ILE A 532 -134.50 -41.67 -30.18
C ILE A 532 -133.15 -41.40 -30.96
N GLU A 533 -132.81 -40.14 -31.36
CA GLU A 533 -131.42 -39.65 -31.73
C GLU A 533 -131.26 -38.09 -31.85
N ASP A 534 -130.01 -37.52 -31.84
CA ASP A 534 -129.52 -36.11 -32.11
C ASP A 534 -127.95 -36.15 -32.41
N LEU A 535 -127.05 -35.10 -32.34
CA LEU A 535 -125.60 -35.16 -32.84
C LEU A 535 -124.38 -34.30 -32.24
N TYR A 536 -123.12 -34.87 -32.24
CA TYR A 536 -121.66 -34.37 -32.40
C TYR A 536 -120.60 -33.88 -31.29
N SER A 537 -119.23 -33.77 -31.59
CA SER A 537 -118.00 -34.11 -30.70
C SER A 537 -116.56 -33.41 -30.86
N ASN A 538 -115.47 -33.69 -30.01
CA ASN A 538 -113.97 -33.32 -30.18
C ASN A 538 -112.77 -33.98 -29.31
N THR A 539 -111.46 -33.46 -29.28
CA THR A 539 -110.11 -34.18 -28.95
C THR A 539 -108.86 -33.42 -28.29
N ILE A 540 -107.73 -34.04 -27.75
CA ILE A 540 -106.40 -33.41 -27.21
C ILE A 540 -105.08 -34.34 -26.98
N GLN A 541 -103.85 -33.87 -26.51
CA GLN A 541 -102.50 -34.65 -26.37
C GLN A 541 -101.35 -34.21 -25.31
N HIS A 542 -100.19 -34.95 -25.09
CA HIS A 542 -99.12 -34.79 -23.98
C HIS A 542 -97.58 -35.26 -24.21
N SER A 543 -96.71 -35.52 -23.16
CA SER A 543 -95.18 -35.39 -22.99
C SER A 543 -94.19 -36.62 -22.71
N PHE A 544 -92.79 -36.50 -22.75
CA PHE A 544 -91.74 -37.19 -21.85
C PHE A 544 -90.20 -36.79 -21.99
N VAL A 545 -89.22 -37.52 -21.33
CA VAL A 545 -87.75 -37.21 -21.03
C VAL A 545 -86.76 -38.43 -21.13
N ILE A 546 -85.41 -38.26 -21.40
CA ILE A 546 -84.24 -39.16 -21.02
C ILE A 546 -82.82 -38.64 -21.49
N GLU A 547 -81.70 -39.15 -20.92
CA GLU A 547 -80.25 -38.92 -21.26
C GLU A 547 -79.38 -40.11 -20.71
N PRO A 548 -78.01 -40.23 -20.79
CA PRO A 548 -76.91 -39.66 -21.62
C PRO A 548 -75.88 -40.75 -22.15
N THR A 549 -74.64 -40.43 -22.61
CA THR A 549 -73.45 -41.37 -22.58
C THR A 549 -72.03 -40.79 -22.91
N GLU A 550 -70.99 -41.50 -22.44
CA GLU A 550 -69.54 -41.18 -22.46
C GLU A 550 -68.88 -41.04 -23.86
N VAL A 551 -69.50 -41.56 -24.91
CA VAL A 551 -68.93 -41.62 -26.28
C VAL A 551 -68.67 -40.23 -26.88
N ASP A 552 -69.44 -39.21 -26.50
CA ASP A 552 -69.27 -37.84 -27.02
C ASP A 552 -68.07 -37.10 -26.43
N TYR A 553 -67.56 -37.53 -25.27
CA TYR A 553 -66.34 -36.96 -24.68
C TYR A 553 -65.10 -37.31 -25.52
N LEU A 554 -65.02 -38.54 -26.01
CA LEU A 554 -63.93 -39.00 -26.90
C LEU A 554 -63.99 -38.31 -28.27
N LYS A 555 -65.19 -38.01 -28.79
CA LYS A 555 -65.35 -37.23 -30.04
C LYS A 555 -64.75 -35.84 -29.92
N GLN A 556 -64.92 -35.14 -28.79
CA GLN A 556 -64.33 -33.80 -28.59
C GLN A 556 -62.80 -33.82 -28.61
N ILE A 557 -62.16 -34.82 -27.98
CA ILE A 557 -60.69 -34.93 -27.94
C ILE A 557 -60.11 -35.20 -29.35
N VAL A 558 -60.75 -36.10 -30.12
CA VAL A 558 -60.34 -36.37 -31.51
C VAL A 558 -60.56 -35.14 -32.40
N LEU A 559 -61.67 -34.40 -32.21
CA LEU A 559 -61.95 -33.18 -32.96
C LEU A 559 -60.93 -32.07 -32.65
N ALA A 560 -60.51 -31.91 -31.39
CA ALA A 560 -59.46 -30.96 -30.99
C ALA A 560 -58.08 -31.29 -31.60
N TYR A 561 -57.75 -32.58 -31.72
CA TYR A 561 -56.56 -33.04 -32.45
C TYR A 561 -56.65 -32.71 -33.94
N MET A 562 -57.76 -33.05 -34.60
CA MET A 562 -57.94 -32.83 -36.04
C MET A 562 -58.07 -31.34 -36.44
N THR A 563 -58.51 -30.47 -35.52
CA THR A 563 -58.59 -29.02 -35.75
C THR A 563 -57.31 -28.27 -35.37
N GLY A 564 -56.31 -28.95 -34.80
CA GLY A 564 -55.02 -28.35 -34.41
C GLY A 564 -55.12 -27.30 -33.28
N THR A 565 -56.22 -27.32 -32.51
CA THR A 565 -56.56 -26.27 -31.54
C THR A 565 -55.90 -26.45 -30.16
N ASP A 566 -55.39 -27.64 -29.83
CA ASP A 566 -54.53 -27.90 -28.66
C ASP A 566 -53.27 -28.69 -29.06
N ARG A 567 -52.10 -28.18 -28.68
CA ARG A 567 -50.77 -28.70 -29.04
C ARG A 567 -50.24 -29.81 -28.12
N LEU A 568 -50.87 -30.07 -26.96
CA LEU A 568 -50.49 -31.18 -26.07
C LEU A 568 -51.32 -32.46 -26.27
N THR A 569 -52.23 -32.47 -27.25
CA THR A 569 -53.27 -33.50 -27.40
C THR A 569 -52.70 -34.92 -27.60
N MET A 570 -51.58 -35.09 -28.30
CA MET A 570 -50.99 -36.42 -28.54
C MET A 570 -50.50 -37.09 -27.24
N ALA A 571 -49.83 -36.33 -26.36
CA ALA A 571 -49.39 -36.83 -25.06
C ALA A 571 -50.59 -37.17 -24.15
N LYS A 572 -51.65 -36.34 -24.16
CA LYS A 572 -52.90 -36.59 -23.45
C LYS A 572 -53.57 -37.89 -23.92
N VAL A 573 -53.62 -38.14 -25.23
CA VAL A 573 -54.17 -39.36 -25.82
C VAL A 573 -53.34 -40.59 -25.42
N ILE A 574 -52.01 -40.53 -25.46
CA ILE A 574 -51.13 -41.62 -25.01
C ILE A 574 -51.37 -41.94 -23.53
N CYS A 575 -51.47 -40.92 -22.68
CA CYS A 575 -51.75 -41.09 -21.24
C CYS A 575 -53.14 -41.68 -20.95
N ALA A 576 -54.15 -41.36 -21.78
CA ALA A 576 -55.51 -41.89 -21.65
C ALA A 576 -55.64 -43.34 -22.13
N VAL A 577 -54.96 -43.71 -23.22
CA VAL A 577 -55.07 -45.04 -23.84
C VAL A 577 -54.26 -46.11 -23.10
N LEU A 578 -53.06 -45.77 -22.60
CA LEU A 578 -52.12 -46.77 -22.06
C LEU A 578 -52.16 -46.97 -20.53
N ARG A 579 -53.09 -46.30 -19.82
CA ARG A 579 -53.38 -46.49 -18.37
C ARG A 579 -52.16 -46.40 -17.42
N TYR A 580 -51.18 -45.57 -17.74
CA TYR A 580 -50.05 -45.24 -16.83
C TYR A 580 -50.53 -44.65 -15.49
N ASN A 581 -49.69 -44.76 -14.45
CA ASN A 581 -49.95 -44.10 -13.16
C ASN A 581 -49.63 -42.59 -13.22
N GLU A 582 -50.09 -41.81 -12.25
CA GLU A 582 -49.96 -40.34 -12.31
C GLU A 582 -48.51 -39.83 -12.24
N SER A 583 -47.58 -40.60 -11.65
CA SER A 583 -46.16 -40.23 -11.64
C SER A 583 -45.54 -40.38 -13.04
N GLU A 584 -45.90 -41.44 -13.76
CA GLU A 584 -45.49 -41.69 -15.14
C GLU A 584 -46.14 -40.68 -16.10
N LYS A 585 -47.43 -40.36 -15.91
CA LYS A 585 -48.14 -39.37 -16.72
C LYS A 585 -47.51 -37.98 -16.63
N SER A 586 -47.15 -37.51 -15.42
CA SER A 586 -46.47 -36.22 -15.29
C SER A 586 -45.12 -36.23 -16.02
N LEU A 587 -44.31 -37.28 -15.84
CA LEU A 587 -43.02 -37.43 -16.53
C LEU A 587 -43.16 -37.36 -18.07
N ILE A 588 -44.11 -38.09 -18.65
CA ILE A 588 -44.36 -38.08 -20.11
C ILE A 588 -44.80 -36.69 -20.58
N ILE A 589 -45.68 -36.02 -19.81
CA ILE A 589 -46.17 -34.67 -20.13
C ILE A 589 -45.04 -33.62 -20.01
N ASP A 590 -44.18 -33.73 -19.00
CA ASP A 590 -43.09 -32.79 -18.74
C ASP A 590 -41.90 -33.00 -19.69
N GLU A 591 -41.58 -34.23 -20.08
CA GLU A 591 -40.58 -34.51 -21.12
C GLU A 591 -41.02 -33.94 -22.48
N GLU A 592 -42.29 -34.10 -22.87
CA GLU A 592 -42.80 -33.55 -24.13
C GLU A 592 -42.84 -32.00 -24.11
N LYS A 593 -43.18 -31.35 -22.98
CA LYS A 593 -43.01 -29.89 -22.83
C LYS A 593 -41.56 -29.49 -23.09
N LEU A 594 -40.59 -30.18 -22.47
CA LEU A 594 -39.16 -29.89 -22.58
C LEU A 594 -38.65 -30.11 -24.00
N ARG A 595 -39.20 -31.09 -24.72
CA ARG A 595 -38.96 -31.36 -26.15
C ARG A 595 -39.48 -30.23 -27.04
N GLN A 596 -40.69 -29.72 -26.78
CA GLN A 596 -41.26 -28.58 -27.50
C GLN A 596 -40.50 -27.27 -27.22
N SER A 597 -40.04 -27.04 -25.98
CA SER A 597 -39.16 -25.90 -25.64
C SER A 597 -37.83 -25.95 -26.40
N ARG A 598 -37.21 -27.13 -26.54
CA ARG A 598 -35.99 -27.31 -27.35
C ARG A 598 -36.23 -27.01 -28.83
N TRP A 599 -37.38 -27.36 -29.38
CA TRP A 599 -37.71 -27.09 -30.78
C TRP A 599 -37.96 -25.60 -31.06
N LEU A 600 -38.66 -24.91 -30.15
CA LEU A 600 -38.89 -23.46 -30.23
C LEU A 600 -37.59 -22.65 -30.09
N ASN A 601 -36.67 -23.07 -29.21
CA ASN A 601 -35.37 -22.43 -29.05
C ASN A 601 -34.35 -22.79 -30.15
N SER A 602 -34.67 -23.71 -31.06
CA SER A 602 -33.85 -24.07 -32.23
C SER A 602 -34.25 -23.31 -33.51
N THR A 603 -35.23 -22.41 -33.43
CA THR A 603 -35.84 -21.74 -34.60
C THR A 603 -36.01 -20.23 -34.35
N ARG A 604 -34.97 -19.56 -33.83
CA ARG A 604 -34.97 -18.13 -33.55
C ARG A 604 -33.58 -17.52 -33.66
#